data_AF-A0A8S1GXU7-F1
#
_entry.id   AF-A0A8S1GXU7-F1
#
_cell.length_a   1.000
_cell.length_b   1.000
_cell.length_c   1.000
_cell.angle_alpha   90.00
_cell.angle_beta   90.00
_cell.angle_gamma   90.00
#
_symmetry.space_group_name_H-M   'P 1'
#
loop_
_entity.id
_entity.type
_entity.pdbx_description
1 polymer ?
#
loop_
_entity_poly.entity_id
_entity_poly.type
_entity_poly.pdbx_seq_one_letter_code
_entity_poly.pdbx_strand_id
1 'polypeptide(L)'
;MQGDGFVYDGGPGGVGPGNVAGGSGGGLTSVPAGSRLHQYLGANRQASSSFGGSHHQLHINAPPFIPKQQFSQMSLNEAPNLPPNLPPYGTHNHRGFANSGANPVPLLETPPQHPPPAPHVRPYQQETHGGTIYFYPPPQNEPPAEEVASFDPELPLVVPEGHTIVNTNGCFSYQGPLPHIGKFRPKGALGNNQAQFINPDLKLELINRQLAIDARADPVVYPDLPTQVDHLNNFVPLENVTIQHLSQTTYKASSVRDGVAYCVRRIHGFRCQSPKQLQPLENWKKLVHVNVVQLREFLPNSRQFGDTSLLLVYDYHPLAESLKARHFGQGSGTFLDGISGAKIVANHQAPHNGAGVSEMTLWSYVIQLSAALRAIHTSGLAAKTIDLSKILIHGKQKLLISCCGVPDVVSPDHMSIPQQQVEDLHALGRLMVALATGNAFGARRDLLQQSLNYVQGHYSLDMKNLINYLLNPTPGVRKSINDIMPMIGARFYSQVESHQQRTDYLEAELSKELENGRLFRVLCKMNTILERNEHNRDENWSETGDRFMIKLFRDYVFHQVMENGKPWLDMAHIVQCLNKLDAGISEKIELVSRDGENLIIVSYGDLKRCMETSFRDLCGSNVAQRH
;
A
#
# COMPACT_ATOMS: atom_id res chain seq x y z
N MET A 1 -32.50 -70.07 18.78
CA MET A 1 -33.17 -70.82 19.85
C MET A 1 -33.48 -69.82 20.95
N GLN A 2 -34.72 -69.82 21.48
CA GLN A 2 -35.17 -69.05 22.66
C GLN A 2 -35.05 -67.50 22.53
N GLY A 3 -35.99 -66.69 23.04
CA GLY A 3 -37.28 -67.00 23.67
C GLY A 3 -38.17 -65.75 23.81
N ASP A 4 -39.40 -65.97 24.27
CA ASP A 4 -40.49 -65.00 24.48
C ASP A 4 -40.17 -63.97 25.61
N GLY A 5 -40.91 -62.88 25.84
CA GLY A 5 -42.12 -62.31 25.22
C GLY A 5 -42.88 -61.37 26.19
N PHE A 6 -43.92 -60.68 25.71
CA PHE A 6 -44.86 -59.78 26.45
C PHE A 6 -44.26 -58.47 27.05
N VAL A 7 -44.85 -57.25 27.08
CA VAL A 7 -46.18 -56.62 26.83
C VAL A 7 -46.85 -56.04 28.11
N TYR A 8 -47.56 -54.90 27.95
CA TYR A 8 -48.22 -53.99 28.92
C TYR A 8 -47.32 -52.99 29.68
N ASP A 9 -47.80 -51.85 30.23
CA ASP A 9 -48.81 -50.81 29.85
C ASP A 9 -48.84 -49.73 30.97
N GLY A 10 -49.47 -48.56 30.77
CA GLY A 10 -49.95 -47.68 31.85
C GLY A 10 -49.55 -46.19 31.81
N GLY A 11 -50.56 -45.30 31.71
CA GLY A 11 -50.49 -43.88 32.12
C GLY A 11 -51.05 -43.68 33.56
N PRO A 12 -51.71 -42.54 33.92
CA PRO A 12 -52.06 -41.32 33.16
C PRO A 12 -51.24 -40.09 33.71
N GLY A 13 -51.67 -38.82 33.81
CA GLY A 13 -52.94 -38.11 33.55
C GLY A 13 -52.92 -36.63 33.99
N GLY A 14 -53.97 -35.86 33.67
CA GLY A 14 -54.18 -34.44 34.08
C GLY A 14 -54.01 -33.44 32.93
N VAL A 15 -55.02 -33.12 32.08
CA VAL A 15 -56.26 -32.33 32.35
C VAL A 15 -55.93 -30.90 32.79
N GLY A 16 -56.38 -29.80 32.16
CA GLY A 16 -57.57 -29.52 31.30
C GLY A 16 -58.48 -28.51 32.02
N PRO A 17 -59.16 -27.51 31.38
CA PRO A 17 -59.83 -27.48 30.05
C PRO A 17 -59.23 -26.40 29.08
N GLY A 18 -59.72 -26.08 27.87
CA GLY A 18 -61.03 -26.21 27.16
C GLY A 18 -61.79 -24.85 27.19
N ASN A 19 -62.37 -24.27 26.12
CA ASN A 19 -62.85 -24.75 24.81
C ASN A 19 -62.74 -23.62 23.72
N VAL A 20 -62.54 -23.85 22.40
CA VAL A 20 -63.52 -24.21 21.32
C VAL A 20 -64.59 -23.11 21.12
N ALA A 21 -64.90 -22.55 19.93
CA ALA A 21 -64.46 -22.72 18.52
C ALA A 21 -64.80 -21.48 17.64
N GLY A 22 -64.42 -21.49 16.35
CA GLY A 22 -64.96 -20.58 15.32
C GLY A 22 -63.91 -20.07 14.33
N GLY A 23 -64.22 -20.04 13.03
CA GLY A 23 -63.31 -19.56 11.98
C GLY A 23 -64.02 -18.85 10.81
N SER A 24 -63.24 -18.45 9.81
CA SER A 24 -63.59 -17.66 8.60
C SER A 24 -63.46 -16.13 8.77
N GLY A 25 -62.63 -15.51 7.92
CA GLY A 25 -62.44 -14.06 7.85
C GLY A 25 -60.99 -13.67 7.50
N GLY A 26 -60.78 -12.92 6.42
CA GLY A 26 -59.44 -12.55 5.95
C GLY A 26 -58.80 -11.42 6.75
N GLY A 27 -57.53 -11.58 7.16
CA GLY A 27 -56.78 -10.58 7.92
C GLY A 27 -55.97 -9.63 7.04
N LEU A 28 -56.32 -8.36 7.03
CA LEU A 28 -55.46 -7.28 6.52
C LEU A 28 -54.25 -7.08 7.44
N THR A 29 -53.06 -6.87 6.87
CA THR A 29 -51.84 -6.59 7.64
C THR A 29 -51.95 -5.27 8.39
N SER A 30 -51.89 -5.31 9.73
CA SER A 30 -52.00 -4.13 10.58
C SER A 30 -50.81 -3.18 10.42
N VAL A 31 -51.09 -1.90 10.19
CA VAL A 31 -50.09 -0.82 10.12
C VAL A 31 -49.38 -0.65 11.47
N PRO A 32 -48.04 -0.62 11.53
CA PRO A 32 -47.30 -0.44 12.79
C PRO A 32 -47.67 0.86 13.51
N ALA A 33 -47.92 0.75 14.82
CA ALA A 33 -48.16 1.88 15.70
C ALA A 33 -46.96 2.84 15.69
N GLY A 34 -47.23 4.13 15.54
CA GLY A 34 -46.19 5.16 15.42
C GLY A 34 -45.66 5.42 14.01
N SER A 35 -46.09 4.68 12.98
CA SER A 35 -45.77 5.02 11.59
C SER A 35 -46.53 6.27 11.09
N ARG A 36 -45.97 6.99 10.11
CA ARG A 36 -46.59 8.19 9.51
C ARG A 36 -48.01 7.93 8.98
N LEU A 37 -48.25 6.73 8.43
CA LEU A 37 -49.57 6.33 7.92
C LEU A 37 -50.62 6.18 9.04
N HIS A 38 -50.20 5.70 10.23
CA HIS A 38 -51.07 5.59 11.41
C HIS A 38 -51.49 6.98 11.92
N GLN A 39 -50.58 7.96 11.93
CA GLN A 39 -50.90 9.34 12.30
C GLN A 39 -51.86 10.02 11.31
N TYR A 40 -51.67 9.81 10.00
CA TYR A 40 -52.52 10.40 8.96
C TYR A 40 -53.98 9.88 9.04
N LEU A 41 -54.16 8.59 9.34
CA LEU A 41 -55.49 7.99 9.53
C LEU A 41 -56.15 8.37 10.87
N GLY A 42 -55.36 8.70 11.90
CA GLY A 42 -55.87 9.16 13.19
C GLY A 42 -56.44 10.57 13.17
N ALA A 43 -55.80 11.48 12.42
CA ALA A 43 -56.19 12.90 12.36
C ALA A 43 -57.61 13.12 11.78
N ASN A 44 -58.03 12.29 10.83
CA ASN A 44 -59.26 12.51 10.06
C ASN A 44 -60.56 12.02 10.76
N ARG A 45 -60.57 11.95 12.09
CA ARG A 45 -61.73 11.54 12.92
C ARG A 45 -62.26 12.64 13.87
N GLN A 46 -61.68 13.84 13.88
CA GLN A 46 -62.07 14.92 14.82
C GLN A 46 -62.17 16.31 14.16
N ALA A 47 -63.02 16.46 13.14
CA ALA A 47 -63.51 17.77 12.69
C ALA A 47 -64.85 17.64 11.94
N SER A 48 -65.97 18.00 12.59
CA SER A 48 -67.28 18.07 11.92
C SER A 48 -68.21 19.14 12.52
N SER A 49 -67.92 20.42 12.27
CA SER A 49 -68.94 21.49 12.31
C SER A 49 -68.45 22.83 11.75
N SER A 50 -69.40 23.54 11.13
CA SER A 50 -69.54 25.01 11.03
C SER A 50 -68.54 25.86 10.21
N PHE A 51 -69.11 26.57 9.25
CA PHE A 51 -68.56 27.66 8.43
C PHE A 51 -68.08 28.88 9.26
N GLY A 52 -67.11 29.64 8.73
CA GLY A 52 -66.80 31.01 9.19
C GLY A 52 -65.65 31.66 8.40
N GLY A 53 -65.95 32.66 7.56
CA GLY A 53 -65.04 33.13 6.50
C GLY A 53 -63.85 34.05 6.88
N SER A 54 -63.13 34.44 5.81
CA SER A 54 -62.03 35.43 5.71
C SER A 54 -60.59 34.99 6.03
N HIS A 55 -59.64 35.67 5.36
CA HIS A 55 -58.21 35.39 5.24
C HIS A 55 -57.46 35.02 6.53
N HIS A 56 -56.63 33.96 6.48
CA HIS A 56 -55.38 33.83 7.25
C HIS A 56 -54.35 32.98 6.47
N GLN A 57 -53.06 33.19 6.75
CA GLN A 57 -51.95 32.46 6.11
C GLN A 57 -51.76 31.05 6.70
N LEU A 58 -51.44 30.06 5.86
CA LEU A 58 -51.12 28.71 6.32
C LEU A 58 -49.68 28.61 6.84
N HIS A 59 -49.52 28.68 8.15
CA HIS A 59 -48.23 28.62 8.84
C HIS A 59 -47.80 27.16 9.10
N ILE A 60 -47.05 26.56 8.17
CA ILE A 60 -46.58 25.16 8.30
C ILE A 60 -45.36 25.08 9.23
N ASN A 61 -45.62 24.89 10.53
CA ASN A 61 -44.60 24.48 11.50
C ASN A 61 -44.39 22.96 11.44
N ALA A 62 -43.40 22.51 10.66
CA ALA A 62 -42.80 21.19 10.83
C ALA A 62 -41.57 21.30 11.75
N PRO A 63 -41.33 20.37 12.71
CA PRO A 63 -40.16 20.43 13.57
C PRO A 63 -38.88 20.08 12.78
N PRO A 64 -37.79 20.87 12.92
CA PRO A 64 -36.53 20.65 12.19
C PRO A 64 -35.81 19.38 12.61
N PHE A 65 -34.95 18.86 11.73
CA PHE A 65 -34.20 17.62 11.97
C PHE A 65 -32.82 17.93 12.55
N ILE A 66 -32.54 17.42 13.77
CA ILE A 66 -31.25 17.63 14.45
C ILE A 66 -30.42 16.33 14.42
N PRO A 67 -29.38 16.22 13.58
CA PRO A 67 -28.42 15.12 13.65
C PRO A 67 -27.53 15.26 14.88
N LYS A 68 -27.52 14.26 15.77
CA LYS A 68 -26.64 14.22 16.95
C LYS A 68 -25.22 13.77 16.60
N GLN A 69 -24.46 14.59 15.87
CA GLN A 69 -23.00 14.44 15.75
C GLN A 69 -22.31 15.81 15.91
N GLN A 70 -21.15 15.83 16.56
CA GLN A 70 -20.46 17.08 16.92
C GLN A 70 -19.65 17.63 15.74
N PHE A 71 -19.76 18.93 15.52
CA PHE A 71 -19.10 19.63 14.42
C PHE A 71 -17.59 19.76 14.60
N SER A 72 -16.88 19.90 13.50
CA SER A 72 -15.52 20.46 13.44
C SER A 72 -15.38 21.28 12.17
N GLN A 73 -14.95 22.54 12.30
CA GLN A 73 -14.79 23.45 11.16
C GLN A 73 -13.46 23.18 10.46
N MET A 74 -13.43 23.30 9.13
CA MET A 74 -12.18 23.32 8.36
C MET A 74 -11.73 24.76 8.12
N SER A 75 -10.53 25.09 8.60
CA SER A 75 -9.75 26.24 8.13
C SER A 75 -8.81 25.78 7.02
N LEU A 76 -8.51 26.66 6.06
CA LEU A 76 -7.63 26.37 4.93
C LEU A 76 -6.13 26.66 5.20
N ASN A 77 -5.80 27.20 6.38
CA ASN A 77 -4.46 27.69 6.70
C ASN A 77 -3.84 27.08 7.98
N GLU A 78 -2.51 27.03 7.94
CA GLU A 78 -1.54 27.03 9.05
C GLU A 78 -1.20 25.74 9.82
N ALA A 79 0.01 25.78 10.41
CA ALA A 79 0.76 24.67 10.98
C ALA A 79 0.61 24.59 12.51
N PRO A 80 0.90 23.43 13.15
CA PRO A 80 0.69 23.25 14.59
C PRO A 80 1.74 23.97 15.44
N ASN A 81 1.39 25.15 15.96
CA ASN A 81 2.08 25.74 17.11
C ASN A 81 1.72 24.97 18.40
N LEU A 82 2.72 24.53 19.16
CA LEU A 82 2.56 23.84 20.44
C LEU A 82 2.91 24.76 21.62
N PRO A 83 2.03 24.93 22.63
CA PRO A 83 2.38 25.56 23.90
C PRO A 83 3.12 24.58 24.84
N PRO A 84 3.94 25.05 25.79
CA PRO A 84 4.92 24.22 26.51
C PRO A 84 4.52 23.79 27.94
N ASN A 85 5.12 22.67 28.38
CA ASN A 85 5.50 22.26 29.76
C ASN A 85 4.53 22.48 30.95
N LEU A 86 4.18 21.37 31.63
CA LEU A 86 4.03 21.29 33.09
C LEU A 86 4.64 19.98 33.65
N PRO A 87 5.03 19.92 34.94
CA PRO A 87 6.03 18.96 35.46
C PRO A 87 5.46 17.75 36.25
N PRO A 88 6.30 16.75 36.64
CA PRO A 88 5.83 15.46 37.16
C PRO A 88 5.73 15.34 38.69
N TYR A 89 4.72 14.59 39.14
CA TYR A 89 4.59 13.94 40.44
C TYR A 89 3.94 12.54 40.22
N GLY A 90 4.08 11.54 41.09
CA GLY A 90 4.84 11.49 42.34
C GLY A 90 4.41 10.29 43.19
N THR A 91 5.12 9.17 43.03
CA THR A 91 5.12 7.91 43.83
C THR A 91 4.32 7.82 45.13
N HIS A 92 3.66 6.67 45.36
CA HIS A 92 3.87 5.75 46.51
C HIS A 92 3.26 4.36 46.13
N ASN A 93 3.96 3.21 46.27
CA ASN A 93 4.25 2.41 47.48
C ASN A 93 2.98 1.76 48.10
N HIS A 94 3.00 0.50 48.57
CA HIS A 94 4.13 -0.40 48.86
C HIS A 94 3.67 -1.90 48.99
N ARG A 95 4.59 -2.85 48.72
CA ARG A 95 4.74 -4.24 49.29
C ARG A 95 3.53 -5.20 49.39
N GLY A 96 3.69 -6.52 49.27
CA GLY A 96 4.89 -7.35 49.03
C GLY A 96 4.69 -8.83 49.44
N PHE A 97 5.76 -9.63 49.34
CA PHE A 97 5.88 -11.09 49.60
C PHE A 97 5.23 -12.01 48.52
N ALA A 98 5.86 -13.06 47.92
CA ALA A 98 6.93 -14.04 48.26
C ALA A 98 6.35 -15.42 48.68
N ASN A 99 6.88 -16.60 48.29
CA ASN A 99 7.92 -17.00 47.30
C ASN A 99 7.88 -18.55 47.09
N SER A 100 8.50 -19.10 46.02
CA SER A 100 8.73 -20.55 45.72
C SER A 100 7.47 -21.42 45.49
N GLY A 101 7.41 -22.55 44.77
CA GLY A 101 8.30 -23.40 43.93
C GLY A 101 7.46 -24.59 43.37
N ALA A 102 7.88 -25.55 42.53
CA ALA A 102 9.15 -25.86 41.83
C ALA A 102 8.90 -26.80 40.58
N ASN A 103 9.93 -27.49 40.07
CA ASN A 103 9.96 -28.39 38.88
C ASN A 103 9.68 -29.89 39.23
N PRO A 104 9.51 -30.89 38.29
CA PRO A 104 10.10 -31.05 36.94
C PRO A 104 9.24 -31.74 35.83
N VAL A 105 9.90 -32.26 34.76
CA VAL A 105 9.35 -32.83 33.49
C VAL A 105 9.87 -34.27 33.23
N PRO A 106 9.17 -35.12 32.45
CA PRO A 106 9.84 -35.81 31.30
C PRO A 106 8.92 -36.09 30.05
N LEU A 107 9.46 -36.82 29.04
CA LEU A 107 8.85 -37.18 27.72
C LEU A 107 8.04 -38.52 27.77
N LEU A 108 7.48 -39.19 26.72
CA LEU A 108 7.80 -39.35 25.28
C LEU A 108 6.65 -40.07 24.47
N GLU A 109 6.71 -40.08 23.13
CA GLU A 109 6.16 -41.09 22.14
C GLU A 109 4.66 -41.16 21.69
N THR A 110 4.34 -42.08 20.73
CA THR A 110 3.23 -42.06 19.70
C THR A 110 2.65 -43.48 19.41
N PRO A 111 1.73 -43.79 18.42
CA PRO A 111 0.72 -43.05 17.61
C PRO A 111 -0.74 -43.58 17.83
N PRO A 112 -1.80 -43.37 16.98
CA PRO A 112 -2.13 -44.25 15.80
C PRO A 112 -3.04 -43.59 14.69
N GLN A 113 -3.82 -44.38 13.90
CA GLN A 113 -4.78 -43.99 12.82
C GLN A 113 -6.05 -44.89 12.83
N HIS A 114 -7.27 -44.52 12.36
CA HIS A 114 -7.88 -44.57 10.99
C HIS A 114 -9.45 -44.53 11.12
N PRO A 115 -10.32 -44.52 10.08
CA PRO A 115 -10.30 -43.93 8.71
C PRO A 115 -11.63 -43.18 8.30
N PRO A 116 -11.67 -42.48 7.13
CA PRO A 116 -12.90 -42.03 6.44
C PRO A 116 -13.22 -42.84 5.13
N PRO A 117 -14.40 -42.68 4.49
CA PRO A 117 -14.87 -43.53 3.37
C PRO A 117 -14.38 -43.15 1.95
N ALA A 118 -14.66 -44.01 0.96
CA ALA A 118 -14.08 -44.00 -0.39
C ALA A 118 -15.04 -43.58 -1.54
N PRO A 119 -14.52 -43.07 -2.70
CA PRO A 119 -15.31 -42.60 -3.85
C PRO A 119 -15.43 -43.61 -5.02
N HIS A 120 -16.22 -43.24 -6.05
CA HIS A 120 -16.44 -44.03 -7.28
C HIS A 120 -15.25 -44.00 -8.28
N VAL A 121 -15.18 -45.01 -9.14
CA VAL A 121 -14.04 -45.30 -10.05
C VAL A 121 -14.40 -45.13 -11.53
N ARG A 122 -13.43 -44.68 -12.35
CA ARG A 122 -13.43 -44.81 -13.83
C ARG A 122 -12.27 -45.73 -14.27
N PRO A 123 -12.41 -46.51 -15.36
CA PRO A 123 -11.40 -47.48 -15.77
C PRO A 123 -10.19 -46.86 -16.50
N TYR A 124 -9.02 -47.46 -16.32
CA TYR A 124 -7.79 -47.24 -17.09
C TYR A 124 -7.43 -48.52 -17.85
N GLN A 125 -6.66 -48.41 -18.94
CA GLN A 125 -6.03 -49.57 -19.56
C GLN A 125 -4.70 -49.92 -18.88
N GLN A 126 -4.42 -51.21 -18.75
CA GLN A 126 -3.30 -51.77 -17.99
C GLN A 126 -2.48 -52.69 -18.87
N GLU A 127 -1.17 -52.50 -18.91
CA GLU A 127 -0.21 -53.39 -19.57
C GLU A 127 0.95 -53.77 -18.63
N THR A 128 1.67 -54.85 -18.93
CA THR A 128 2.73 -55.38 -18.07
C THR A 128 3.97 -55.72 -18.90
N HIS A 129 5.11 -55.11 -18.57
CA HIS A 129 6.39 -55.35 -19.22
C HIS A 129 7.48 -55.57 -18.17
N GLY A 130 8.31 -56.61 -18.35
CA GLY A 130 9.45 -56.91 -17.46
C GLY A 130 9.07 -57.18 -15.98
N GLY A 131 7.82 -57.57 -15.70
CA GLY A 131 7.29 -57.74 -14.34
C GLY A 131 6.80 -56.44 -13.67
N THR A 132 6.85 -55.30 -14.36
CA THR A 132 6.27 -54.02 -13.89
C THR A 132 4.99 -53.71 -14.66
N ILE A 133 3.98 -53.20 -13.95
CA ILE A 133 2.64 -52.89 -14.49
C ILE A 133 2.52 -51.38 -14.71
N TYR A 134 2.02 -50.97 -15.87
CA TYR A 134 1.78 -49.58 -16.24
C TYR A 134 0.30 -49.36 -16.58
N PHE A 135 -0.20 -48.16 -16.27
CA PHE A 135 -1.57 -47.74 -16.56
C PHE A 135 -1.55 -46.52 -17.48
N TYR A 136 -2.36 -46.56 -18.54
CA TYR A 136 -2.45 -45.48 -19.53
C TYR A 136 -3.89 -44.95 -19.64
N PRO A 137 -4.07 -43.62 -19.72
CA PRO A 137 -5.31 -43.05 -20.24
C PRO A 137 -5.39 -43.27 -21.76
N PRO A 138 -6.60 -43.41 -22.35
CA PRO A 138 -6.76 -43.70 -23.77
C PRO A 138 -6.33 -42.50 -24.65
N PRO A 139 -5.70 -42.74 -25.81
CA PRO A 139 -5.30 -41.67 -26.72
C PRO A 139 -6.50 -41.10 -27.48
N GLN A 140 -6.53 -39.77 -27.64
CA GLN A 140 -7.39 -39.08 -28.61
C GLN A 140 -6.57 -38.00 -29.30
N ASN A 141 -6.49 -38.07 -30.63
CA ASN A 141 -5.84 -37.06 -31.45
C ASN A 141 -6.34 -37.18 -32.90
N GLU A 142 -7.25 -36.31 -33.33
CA GLU A 142 -7.38 -35.87 -34.73
C GLU A 142 -8.17 -34.54 -34.77
N PRO A 143 -7.73 -33.52 -35.53
CA PRO A 143 -8.34 -32.19 -35.52
C PRO A 143 -9.26 -31.93 -36.72
N PRO A 144 -10.29 -31.08 -36.55
CA PRO A 144 -10.88 -30.34 -37.66
C PRO A 144 -10.92 -28.81 -37.44
N ALA A 145 -10.57 -28.08 -38.50
CA ALA A 145 -10.96 -26.71 -38.89
C ALA A 145 -10.92 -25.53 -37.87
N GLU A 146 -10.43 -24.39 -38.35
CA GLU A 146 -10.61 -23.08 -37.70
C GLU A 146 -12.05 -22.57 -37.91
N GLU A 147 -12.84 -22.42 -36.85
CA GLU A 147 -14.06 -21.61 -36.87
C GLU A 147 -13.88 -20.32 -36.06
N VAL A 148 -14.33 -19.20 -36.62
CA VAL A 148 -14.23 -17.88 -35.99
C VAL A 148 -15.31 -17.77 -34.91
N ALA A 149 -14.91 -17.80 -33.65
CA ALA A 149 -15.82 -17.79 -32.50
C ALA A 149 -16.66 -16.49 -32.42
N SER A 150 -17.88 -16.54 -32.95
CA SER A 150 -18.96 -15.63 -32.57
C SER A 150 -19.33 -15.87 -31.10
N PHE A 151 -19.43 -14.80 -30.31
CA PHE A 151 -19.86 -14.90 -28.90
C PHE A 151 -21.34 -15.30 -28.82
N ASP A 152 -21.60 -16.55 -28.40
CA ASP A 152 -22.92 -17.05 -28.05
C ASP A 152 -23.21 -16.78 -26.55
N PRO A 153 -24.27 -16.04 -26.18
CA PRO A 153 -24.49 -15.61 -24.78
C PRO A 153 -24.88 -16.70 -23.77
N GLU A 154 -25.29 -17.91 -24.21
CA GLU A 154 -25.99 -18.88 -23.33
C GLU A 154 -25.12 -20.01 -22.74
N LEU A 155 -23.81 -20.07 -23.04
CA LEU A 155 -22.93 -21.09 -22.45
C LEU A 155 -22.57 -20.77 -20.99
N PRO A 156 -22.81 -21.68 -20.02
CA PRO A 156 -22.44 -21.46 -18.63
C PRO A 156 -20.92 -21.54 -18.45
N LEU A 157 -20.31 -20.45 -17.96
CA LEU A 157 -18.90 -20.39 -17.61
C LEU A 157 -18.54 -21.48 -16.59
N VAL A 158 -17.73 -22.46 -17.01
CA VAL A 158 -17.21 -23.51 -16.14
C VAL A 158 -16.21 -22.91 -15.16
N VAL A 159 -16.66 -22.71 -13.92
CA VAL A 159 -15.86 -22.11 -12.85
C VAL A 159 -14.83 -23.12 -12.33
N PRO A 160 -13.54 -22.77 -12.27
CA PRO A 160 -12.58 -23.59 -11.54
C PRO A 160 -12.96 -23.66 -10.07
N GLU A 161 -12.97 -24.87 -9.50
CA GLU A 161 -13.46 -25.12 -8.14
C GLU A 161 -12.77 -24.20 -7.11
N GLY A 162 -13.56 -23.61 -6.21
CA GLY A 162 -13.08 -22.62 -5.23
C GLY A 162 -13.01 -21.15 -5.71
N HIS A 163 -13.37 -20.84 -6.95
CA HIS A 163 -13.42 -19.45 -7.44
C HIS A 163 -14.85 -18.88 -7.46
N THR A 164 -15.00 -17.59 -7.17
CA THR A 164 -16.27 -16.85 -7.27
C THR A 164 -16.35 -16.12 -8.61
N ILE A 165 -17.35 -16.39 -9.44
CA ILE A 165 -17.60 -15.54 -10.62
C ILE A 165 -18.22 -14.21 -10.16
N VAL A 166 -17.61 -13.09 -10.55
CA VAL A 166 -18.15 -11.75 -10.30
C VAL A 166 -19.13 -11.39 -11.42
N ASN A 167 -20.31 -12.03 -11.40
CA ASN A 167 -21.39 -11.81 -12.38
C ASN A 167 -22.17 -10.49 -12.18
N THR A 168 -21.65 -9.54 -11.38
CA THR A 168 -22.28 -8.24 -11.16
C THR A 168 -22.01 -7.30 -12.34
N ASN A 169 -22.94 -7.23 -13.29
CA ASN A 169 -22.84 -6.40 -14.50
C ASN A 169 -22.61 -4.90 -14.20
N GLY A 170 -21.35 -4.45 -14.26
CA GLY A 170 -20.91 -3.05 -14.38
C GLY A 170 -21.18 -2.10 -13.19
N CYS A 171 -22.09 -2.44 -12.29
CA CYS A 171 -22.57 -1.56 -11.23
C CYS A 171 -21.66 -1.55 -9.98
N PHE A 172 -20.38 -1.18 -10.16
CA PHE A 172 -19.44 -1.06 -9.04
C PHE A 172 -19.78 0.13 -8.15
N SER A 173 -20.18 -0.14 -6.91
CA SER A 173 -20.28 0.84 -5.82
C SER A 173 -19.20 0.56 -4.78
N TYR A 174 -18.29 1.50 -4.55
CA TYR A 174 -17.26 1.39 -3.51
C TYR A 174 -17.90 1.31 -2.11
N GLN A 175 -17.47 0.34 -1.29
CA GLN A 175 -17.96 0.15 0.09
C GLN A 175 -16.90 0.44 1.16
N GLY A 176 -15.78 1.07 0.80
CA GLY A 176 -14.65 1.27 1.69
C GLY A 176 -13.64 0.10 1.67
N PRO A 177 -12.55 0.21 2.45
CA PRO A 177 -11.51 -0.82 2.50
C PRO A 177 -11.98 -2.07 3.25
N LEU A 178 -11.50 -3.23 2.79
CA LEU A 178 -11.87 -4.55 3.31
C LEU A 178 -11.52 -4.72 4.81
N PRO A 179 -12.28 -5.52 5.59
CA PRO A 179 -12.15 -5.59 7.05
C PRO A 179 -10.77 -5.98 7.59
N HIS A 180 -9.96 -6.72 6.83
CA HIS A 180 -8.62 -7.10 7.26
C HIS A 180 -7.66 -5.90 7.34
N ILE A 181 -7.79 -4.92 6.44
CA ILE A 181 -7.02 -3.66 6.42
C ILE A 181 -7.29 -2.83 7.69
N GLY A 182 -8.50 -2.94 8.26
CA GLY A 182 -8.90 -2.22 9.47
C GLY A 182 -7.97 -2.45 10.68
N LYS A 183 -7.31 -3.61 10.75
CA LYS A 183 -6.35 -3.96 11.82
C LYS A 183 -5.02 -3.19 11.71
N PHE A 184 -4.68 -2.68 10.52
CA PHE A 184 -3.40 -2.05 10.22
C PHE A 184 -3.48 -0.52 10.11
N ARG A 185 -4.68 0.07 10.30
CA ARG A 185 -4.83 1.53 10.39
C ARG A 185 -4.13 2.09 11.65
N PRO A 186 -3.40 3.21 11.55
CA PRO A 186 -2.90 3.92 12.73
C PRO A 186 -4.03 4.32 13.69
N LYS A 187 -3.82 4.09 15.00
CA LYS A 187 -4.77 4.49 16.05
C LYS A 187 -4.88 6.02 16.10
N GLY A 188 -5.96 6.55 15.53
CA GLY A 188 -6.24 7.99 15.44
C GLY A 188 -7.11 8.38 14.24
N ALA A 189 -7.11 7.58 13.16
CA ALA A 189 -7.87 7.84 11.93
C ALA A 189 -9.39 7.54 12.06
N LEU A 190 -10.05 8.18 13.04
CA LEU A 190 -11.48 8.06 13.34
C LEU A 190 -12.33 9.23 12.79
N GLY A 191 -11.73 10.17 12.05
CA GLY A 191 -12.44 11.21 11.32
C GLY A 191 -12.89 10.71 9.93
N ASN A 192 -14.21 10.61 9.72
CA ASN A 192 -14.82 9.95 8.55
C ASN A 192 -14.28 10.43 7.19
N ASN A 193 -13.95 11.72 7.04
CA ASN A 193 -13.55 12.29 5.74
C ASN A 193 -12.08 11.98 5.37
N GLN A 194 -11.22 11.54 6.31
CA GLN A 194 -9.86 11.07 6.01
C GLN A 194 -9.83 9.62 5.47
N ALA A 195 -10.96 8.92 5.43
CA ALA A 195 -11.03 7.54 4.93
C ALA A 195 -11.07 7.43 3.40
N GLN A 196 -11.46 8.51 2.69
CA GLN A 196 -11.73 8.52 1.24
C GLN A 196 -10.49 8.83 0.39
N PHE A 197 -9.51 9.55 0.93
CA PHE A 197 -8.30 9.98 0.22
C PHE A 197 -7.05 9.26 0.75
N ILE A 198 -5.98 9.26 -0.06
CA ILE A 198 -4.66 8.77 0.37
C ILE A 198 -4.21 9.36 1.72
N ASN A 199 -3.62 8.51 2.56
CA ASN A 199 -3.05 8.87 3.87
C ASN A 199 -2.07 10.06 3.75
N PRO A 200 -2.13 11.07 4.64
CA PRO A 200 -1.33 12.29 4.51
C PRO A 200 0.18 12.06 4.64
N ASP A 201 0.63 11.14 5.49
CA ASP A 201 2.06 10.82 5.63
C ASP A 201 2.59 10.17 4.35
N LEU A 202 1.83 9.22 3.77
CA LEU A 202 2.18 8.58 2.51
C LEU A 202 2.15 9.57 1.34
N LYS A 203 1.17 10.47 1.30
CA LYS A 203 1.09 11.57 0.33
C LYS A 203 2.32 12.47 0.40
N LEU A 204 2.75 12.86 1.61
CA LEU A 204 3.96 13.66 1.81
C LEU A 204 5.24 12.89 1.46
N GLU A 205 5.32 11.59 1.81
CA GLU A 205 6.42 10.69 1.44
C GLU A 205 6.56 10.57 -0.10
N LEU A 206 5.45 10.57 -0.84
CA LEU A 206 5.43 10.51 -2.30
C LEU A 206 5.74 11.87 -2.96
N ILE A 207 5.14 12.97 -2.47
CA ILE A 207 5.43 14.32 -2.97
C ILE A 207 6.91 14.66 -2.81
N ASN A 208 7.49 14.40 -1.64
CA ASN A 208 8.91 14.67 -1.39
C ASN A 208 9.83 13.83 -2.28
N ARG A 209 9.45 12.60 -2.65
CA ARG A 209 10.17 11.81 -3.66
C ARG A 209 10.09 12.43 -5.06
N GLN A 210 8.92 12.92 -5.47
CA GLN A 210 8.75 13.56 -6.76
C GLN A 210 9.58 14.86 -6.85
N LEU A 211 9.54 15.69 -5.82
CA LEU A 211 10.40 16.89 -5.72
C LEU A 211 11.90 16.54 -5.80
N ALA A 212 12.33 15.43 -5.20
CA ALA A 212 13.71 14.95 -5.30
C ALA A 212 14.08 14.43 -6.72
N ILE A 213 13.13 13.86 -7.46
CA ILE A 213 13.29 13.46 -8.87
C ILE A 213 13.39 14.70 -9.77
N ASP A 214 12.51 15.68 -9.58
CA ASP A 214 12.42 16.87 -10.42
C ASP A 214 13.47 17.95 -10.11
N ALA A 215 14.11 17.85 -8.94
CA ALA A 215 15.16 18.77 -8.49
C ALA A 215 16.19 19.11 -9.58
N ARG A 216 16.64 20.36 -9.58
CA ARG A 216 17.70 20.91 -10.46
C ARG A 216 18.82 21.45 -9.59
N ALA A 217 20.06 21.43 -10.11
CA ALA A 217 21.16 22.17 -9.53
C ALA A 217 21.00 23.65 -9.92
N ASP A 218 21.33 24.56 -8.99
CA ASP A 218 21.51 25.98 -9.32
C ASP A 218 22.82 26.15 -10.10
N PRO A 219 22.80 26.66 -11.35
CA PRO A 219 24.00 26.90 -12.14
C PRO A 219 24.97 27.92 -11.52
N VAL A 220 24.49 28.81 -10.63
CA VAL A 220 25.32 29.78 -9.90
C VAL A 220 26.12 29.11 -8.79
N VAL A 221 25.54 28.09 -8.15
CA VAL A 221 26.21 27.30 -7.08
C VAL A 221 27.12 26.21 -7.66
N TYR A 222 26.76 25.67 -8.82
CA TYR A 222 27.47 24.54 -9.45
C TYR A 222 27.81 24.79 -10.94
N PRO A 223 28.62 25.83 -11.25
CA PRO A 223 28.96 26.19 -12.64
C PRO A 223 29.77 25.12 -13.38
N ASP A 224 30.51 24.26 -12.66
CA ASP A 224 31.34 23.19 -13.23
C ASP A 224 30.56 21.92 -13.62
N LEU A 225 29.23 21.92 -13.51
CA LEU A 225 28.41 20.76 -13.90
C LEU A 225 28.18 20.73 -15.43
N PRO A 226 28.43 19.58 -16.09
CA PRO A 226 28.13 19.44 -17.51
C PRO A 226 26.62 19.50 -17.74
N THR A 227 26.21 20.27 -18.75
CA THR A 227 24.82 20.34 -19.22
C THR A 227 24.31 18.98 -19.69
N GLN A 228 25.18 18.22 -20.37
CA GLN A 228 24.91 16.89 -20.89
C GLN A 228 26.18 16.02 -20.91
N VAL A 229 26.02 14.72 -20.62
CA VAL A 229 27.05 13.69 -20.80
C VAL A 229 26.41 12.47 -21.46
N ASP A 230 26.81 12.19 -22.70
CA ASP A 230 26.11 11.20 -23.55
C ASP A 230 24.60 11.52 -23.62
N HIS A 231 23.73 10.65 -23.12
CA HIS A 231 22.28 10.85 -23.06
C HIS A 231 21.76 11.39 -21.69
N LEU A 232 22.66 11.63 -20.73
CA LEU A 232 22.31 12.11 -19.38
C LEU A 232 22.42 13.64 -19.31
N ASN A 233 21.44 14.30 -18.71
CA ASN A 233 21.43 15.75 -18.47
C ASN A 233 20.93 16.08 -17.05
N ASN A 234 20.77 17.38 -16.74
CA ASN A 234 20.22 17.86 -15.46
C ASN A 234 20.91 17.24 -14.23
N PHE A 235 22.25 17.26 -14.22
CA PHE A 235 23.04 16.75 -13.10
C PHE A 235 22.76 17.55 -11.82
N VAL A 236 22.50 16.84 -10.71
CA VAL A 236 22.29 17.42 -9.37
C VAL A 236 23.11 16.64 -8.35
N PRO A 237 24.01 17.27 -7.58
CA PRO A 237 24.78 16.58 -6.55
C PRO A 237 23.90 15.91 -5.48
N LEU A 238 24.28 14.71 -5.07
CA LEU A 238 23.65 13.97 -3.97
C LEU A 238 24.53 13.90 -2.71
N GLU A 239 25.75 14.39 -2.78
CA GLU A 239 26.67 14.59 -1.65
C GLU A 239 27.40 15.94 -1.81
N ASN A 240 27.96 16.50 -0.73
CA ASN A 240 28.55 17.83 -0.81
C ASN A 240 29.88 17.83 -1.59
N VAL A 241 29.81 18.26 -2.86
CA VAL A 241 30.94 18.32 -3.79
C VAL A 241 31.99 19.38 -3.45
N THR A 242 31.69 20.34 -2.57
CA THR A 242 32.66 21.40 -2.21
C THR A 242 33.80 20.88 -1.31
N ILE A 243 33.72 19.63 -0.85
CA ILE A 243 34.81 18.95 -0.16
C ILE A 243 35.91 18.66 -1.17
N GLN A 244 37.02 19.39 -1.05
CA GLN A 244 38.21 19.21 -1.88
C GLN A 244 38.80 17.78 -1.73
N HIS A 245 39.41 17.28 -2.80
CA HIS A 245 40.06 15.96 -2.87
C HIS A 245 39.14 14.72 -2.79
N LEU A 246 37.83 14.86 -3.02
CA LEU A 246 36.96 13.69 -3.27
C LEU A 246 37.39 12.93 -4.54
N SER A 247 37.78 11.67 -4.40
CA SER A 247 38.11 10.79 -5.53
C SER A 247 36.88 10.22 -6.27
N GLN A 248 35.70 10.37 -5.68
CA GLN A 248 34.43 9.92 -6.22
C GLN A 248 33.31 10.87 -5.78
N THR A 249 32.35 11.13 -6.67
CA THR A 249 31.16 11.96 -6.38
C THR A 249 29.90 11.34 -6.98
N THR A 250 28.72 11.74 -6.49
CA THR A 250 27.43 11.16 -6.89
C THR A 250 26.45 12.25 -7.26
N TYR A 251 25.71 12.02 -8.34
CA TYR A 251 24.72 12.94 -8.88
C TYR A 251 23.43 12.19 -9.19
N LYS A 252 22.29 12.85 -9.08
CA LYS A 252 21.10 12.52 -9.88
C LYS A 252 21.33 13.08 -11.28
N ALA A 253 20.96 12.35 -12.32
CA ALA A 253 20.83 12.88 -13.69
C ALA A 253 19.52 12.37 -14.30
N SER A 254 19.00 13.05 -15.32
CA SER A 254 17.86 12.59 -16.11
C SER A 254 18.35 12.05 -17.46
N SER A 255 17.83 10.90 -17.89
CA SER A 255 18.09 10.33 -19.21
C SER A 255 17.12 10.91 -20.25
N VAL A 256 17.64 11.34 -21.40
CA VAL A 256 16.81 11.82 -22.52
C VAL A 256 16.25 10.67 -23.38
N ARG A 257 16.62 9.42 -23.10
CA ARG A 257 16.13 8.24 -23.88
C ARG A 257 14.75 7.77 -23.41
N ASP A 258 14.45 7.95 -22.14
CA ASP A 258 13.28 7.40 -21.44
C ASP A 258 12.65 8.39 -20.42
N GLY A 259 13.28 9.53 -20.15
CA GLY A 259 12.85 10.52 -19.16
C GLY A 259 13.15 10.13 -17.70
N VAL A 260 13.82 9.00 -17.46
CA VAL A 260 14.01 8.44 -16.12
C VAL A 260 15.18 9.11 -15.38
N ALA A 261 15.05 9.27 -14.06
CA ALA A 261 16.13 9.76 -13.21
C ALA A 261 17.03 8.61 -12.73
N TYR A 262 18.35 8.80 -12.86
CA TYR A 262 19.39 7.82 -12.50
C TYR A 262 20.42 8.39 -11.51
N CYS A 263 21.02 7.50 -10.74
CA CYS A 263 22.10 7.79 -9.80
C CYS A 263 23.46 7.56 -10.48
N VAL A 264 24.17 8.63 -10.78
CA VAL A 264 25.47 8.59 -11.47
C VAL A 264 26.60 8.73 -10.46
N ARG A 265 27.37 7.65 -10.24
CA ARG A 265 28.61 7.67 -9.43
C ARG A 265 29.78 7.93 -10.37
N ARG A 266 30.41 9.09 -10.25
CA ARG A 266 31.65 9.48 -10.94
C ARG A 266 32.86 8.99 -10.15
N ILE A 267 33.84 8.42 -10.84
CA ILE A 267 35.19 8.13 -10.34
C ILE A 267 36.15 9.08 -11.07
N HIS A 268 36.80 9.95 -10.29
CA HIS A 268 37.63 11.06 -10.80
C HIS A 268 38.99 10.55 -11.25
N GLY A 269 39.56 11.17 -12.29
CA GLY A 269 40.86 10.82 -12.87
C GLY A 269 40.95 9.41 -13.48
N PHE A 270 39.86 8.64 -13.50
CA PHE A 270 39.86 7.27 -13.96
C PHE A 270 39.99 7.19 -15.49
N ARG A 271 41.19 6.88 -15.95
CA ARG A 271 41.48 6.50 -17.33
C ARG A 271 41.46 4.98 -17.48
N CYS A 272 40.41 4.44 -18.09
CA CYS A 272 40.35 3.04 -18.49
C CYS A 272 41.42 2.77 -19.55
N GLN A 273 42.39 1.91 -19.24
CA GLN A 273 43.50 1.54 -20.13
C GLN A 273 43.18 0.34 -21.02
N SER A 274 42.26 -0.52 -20.59
CA SER A 274 41.86 -1.73 -21.32
C SER A 274 40.41 -2.08 -21.02
N PRO A 275 39.59 -2.46 -22.02
CA PRO A 275 38.22 -2.93 -21.79
C PRO A 275 38.12 -4.11 -20.81
N LYS A 276 39.20 -4.89 -20.65
CA LYS A 276 39.27 -5.99 -19.66
C LYS A 276 39.11 -5.49 -18.21
N GLN A 277 39.48 -4.25 -17.92
CA GLN A 277 39.32 -3.64 -16.59
C GLN A 277 37.83 -3.38 -16.23
N LEU A 278 36.95 -3.30 -17.24
CA LEU A 278 35.52 -3.05 -17.06
C LEU A 278 34.66 -4.32 -17.17
N GLN A 279 35.25 -5.48 -17.50
CA GLN A 279 34.56 -6.78 -17.55
C GLN A 279 33.72 -7.11 -16.30
N PRO A 280 34.15 -6.81 -15.04
CA PRO A 280 33.32 -7.06 -13.86
C PRO A 280 31.96 -6.34 -13.90
N LEU A 281 31.90 -5.13 -14.50
CA LEU A 281 30.68 -4.34 -14.59
C LEU A 281 29.62 -4.99 -15.49
N GLU A 282 30.03 -5.75 -16.52
CA GLU A 282 29.10 -6.51 -17.37
C GLU A 282 28.46 -7.69 -16.65
N ASN A 283 29.02 -8.15 -15.52
CA ASN A 283 28.35 -9.12 -14.65
C ASN A 283 27.45 -8.40 -13.63
N TRP A 284 27.87 -7.25 -13.09
CA TRP A 284 27.01 -6.42 -12.23
C TRP A 284 25.74 -5.92 -12.94
N LYS A 285 25.80 -5.58 -14.24
CA LYS A 285 24.62 -5.19 -15.05
C LYS A 285 23.56 -6.28 -15.15
N LYS A 286 23.96 -7.57 -15.09
CA LYS A 286 23.06 -8.73 -15.16
C LYS A 286 22.40 -9.06 -13.81
N LEU A 287 22.97 -8.59 -12.70
CA LEU A 287 22.43 -8.84 -11.37
C LEU A 287 21.21 -7.97 -11.11
N VAL A 288 20.04 -8.60 -10.96
CA VAL A 288 18.79 -7.96 -10.54
C VAL A 288 18.39 -8.54 -9.19
N HIS A 289 18.36 -7.70 -8.14
CA HIS A 289 17.90 -8.12 -6.81
C HIS A 289 17.26 -6.96 -6.04
N VAL A 290 16.18 -7.22 -5.30
CA VAL A 290 15.35 -6.15 -4.69
C VAL A 290 16.13 -5.27 -3.71
N ASN A 291 17.15 -5.84 -3.05
CA ASN A 291 18.00 -5.18 -2.06
C ASN A 291 19.40 -4.79 -2.58
N VAL A 292 19.62 -4.73 -3.89
CA VAL A 292 20.85 -4.21 -4.51
C VAL A 292 20.46 -3.08 -5.46
N VAL A 293 21.16 -1.95 -5.44
CA VAL A 293 20.93 -0.88 -6.42
C VAL A 293 21.49 -1.34 -7.77
N GLN A 294 20.62 -1.58 -8.76
CA GLN A 294 21.04 -2.14 -10.04
C GLN A 294 21.95 -1.17 -10.80
N LEU A 295 23.08 -1.69 -11.31
CA LEU A 295 23.91 -1.01 -12.31
C LEU A 295 23.25 -1.16 -13.69
N ARG A 296 22.93 -0.05 -14.35
CA ARG A 296 22.31 -0.03 -15.69
C ARG A 296 23.37 -0.05 -16.78
N GLU A 297 24.31 0.87 -16.72
CA GLU A 297 25.38 1.04 -17.70
C GLU A 297 26.58 1.78 -17.09
N PHE A 298 27.63 1.97 -17.89
CA PHE A 298 28.81 2.74 -17.51
C PHE A 298 29.37 3.50 -18.71
N LEU A 299 29.83 4.74 -18.48
CA LEU A 299 30.39 5.63 -19.49
C LEU A 299 31.90 5.80 -19.22
N PRO A 300 32.79 5.07 -19.92
CA PRO A 300 34.22 5.12 -19.67
C PRO A 300 34.89 6.32 -20.35
N ASN A 301 35.94 6.85 -19.71
CA ASN A 301 36.77 7.94 -20.25
C ASN A 301 35.97 9.20 -20.65
N SER A 302 34.87 9.49 -19.94
CA SER A 302 34.11 10.75 -20.04
C SER A 302 35.05 11.93 -19.81
N ARG A 303 34.85 13.03 -20.57
CA ARG A 303 35.65 14.27 -20.47
C ARG A 303 34.84 15.52 -20.14
N GLN A 304 33.53 15.37 -20.00
CA GLN A 304 32.58 16.46 -19.85
C GLN A 304 32.67 17.16 -18.49
N PHE A 305 33.23 16.49 -17.47
CA PHE A 305 33.55 17.09 -16.16
C PHE A 305 34.98 17.67 -16.07
N GLY A 306 35.62 17.99 -17.20
CA GLY A 306 36.95 18.59 -17.29
C GLY A 306 38.14 17.64 -17.11
N ASP A 307 37.97 16.48 -16.48
CA ASP A 307 38.98 15.43 -16.34
C ASP A 307 38.65 14.17 -17.16
N THR A 308 39.51 13.15 -17.15
CA THR A 308 39.12 11.82 -17.66
C THR A 308 38.48 11.04 -16.52
N SER A 309 37.15 10.87 -16.56
CA SER A 309 36.36 10.17 -15.52
C SER A 309 35.73 8.87 -16.04
N LEU A 310 35.41 7.96 -15.11
CA LEU A 310 34.47 6.85 -15.34
C LEU A 310 33.15 7.17 -14.62
N LEU A 311 32.04 7.05 -15.34
CA LEU A 311 30.70 7.18 -14.75
C LEU A 311 30.03 5.82 -14.68
N LEU A 312 29.42 5.50 -13.53
CA LEU A 312 28.63 4.30 -13.29
C LEU A 312 27.18 4.73 -13.03
N VAL A 313 26.24 4.23 -13.83
CA VAL A 313 24.84 4.67 -13.82
C VAL A 313 23.99 3.61 -13.14
N TYR A 314 23.39 3.96 -12.02
CA TYR A 314 22.59 3.09 -11.17
C TYR A 314 21.13 3.58 -11.07
N ASP A 315 20.23 2.71 -10.64
CA ASP A 315 18.87 3.12 -10.27
C ASP A 315 18.86 4.25 -9.22
N TYR A 316 18.05 5.28 -9.44
CA TYR A 316 17.85 6.33 -8.45
C TYR A 316 16.78 5.93 -7.44
N HIS A 317 17.11 6.04 -6.15
CA HIS A 317 16.17 5.87 -5.05
C HIS A 317 16.02 7.22 -4.33
N PRO A 318 14.98 8.01 -4.66
CA PRO A 318 14.82 9.35 -4.11
C PRO A 318 14.71 9.33 -2.59
N LEU A 319 15.43 10.25 -1.95
CA LEU A 319 15.52 10.39 -0.49
C LEU A 319 15.95 9.11 0.25
N ALA A 320 16.73 8.23 -0.40
CA ALA A 320 17.36 7.10 0.27
C ALA A 320 18.59 7.57 1.08
N GLU A 321 18.66 7.18 2.35
CA GLU A 321 19.69 7.62 3.29
C GLU A 321 20.53 6.43 3.76
N SER A 322 21.83 6.62 3.97
CA SER A 322 22.71 5.56 4.48
C SER A 322 22.36 5.13 5.91
N LEU A 323 22.70 3.88 6.28
CA LEU A 323 22.64 3.42 7.68
C LEU A 323 23.43 4.35 8.62
N LYS A 324 24.55 4.90 8.13
CA LYS A 324 25.36 5.91 8.83
C LYS A 324 24.53 7.15 9.16
N ALA A 325 23.80 7.70 8.18
CA ALA A 325 22.96 8.87 8.38
C ALA A 325 21.79 8.57 9.34
N ARG A 326 21.06 7.46 9.11
CA ARG A 326 19.84 7.14 9.89
C ARG A 326 20.10 6.76 11.35
N HIS A 327 21.22 6.10 11.67
CA HIS A 327 21.50 5.61 13.04
C HIS A 327 22.65 6.34 13.76
N PHE A 328 23.46 7.11 13.04
CA PHE A 328 24.64 7.80 13.60
C PHE A 328 24.75 9.28 13.14
N GLY A 329 23.77 9.78 12.38
CA GLY A 329 23.66 11.20 12.09
C GLY A 329 23.20 11.94 13.34
N GLN A 330 23.97 12.95 13.76
CA GLN A 330 23.40 14.02 14.58
C GLN A 330 22.26 14.66 13.78
N GLY A 331 21.11 14.92 14.42
CA GLY A 331 19.82 15.19 13.77
C GLY A 331 19.77 16.43 12.87
N SER A 332 20.40 16.36 11.70
CA SER A 332 20.58 17.44 10.74
C SER A 332 20.41 16.94 9.31
N GLY A 333 19.34 16.19 9.05
CA GLY A 333 18.78 16.01 7.70
C GLY A 333 18.08 17.28 7.21
N THR A 334 18.76 18.43 7.30
CA THR A 334 18.21 19.76 7.02
C THR A 334 18.25 20.06 5.53
N PHE A 335 17.27 19.53 4.81
CA PHE A 335 16.95 20.07 3.48
C PHE A 335 16.42 21.50 3.64
N LEU A 336 17.16 22.46 3.06
CA LEU A 336 16.71 23.83 2.88
C LEU A 336 15.83 23.88 1.62
N ASP A 337 14.55 24.20 1.80
CA ASP A 337 13.69 24.55 0.69
C ASP A 337 14.08 25.95 0.16
N GLY A 338 14.58 25.99 -1.08
CA GLY A 338 14.98 27.22 -1.75
C GLY A 338 13.82 28.13 -2.17
N ILE A 339 12.56 27.68 -2.06
CA ILE A 339 11.37 28.47 -2.38
C ILE A 339 10.76 29.09 -1.12
N SER A 340 10.60 28.33 -0.03
CA SER A 340 9.95 28.82 1.20
C SER A 340 10.91 29.28 2.30
N GLY A 341 12.19 28.92 2.25
CA GLY A 341 13.15 29.12 3.36
C GLY A 341 12.82 28.33 4.64
N ALA A 342 11.78 27.49 4.59
CA ALA A 342 11.29 26.72 5.73
C ALA A 342 12.22 25.54 6.03
N LYS A 343 12.56 25.35 7.31
CA LYS A 343 13.36 24.21 7.77
C LYS A 343 12.49 22.96 7.83
N ILE A 344 12.56 22.11 6.80
CA ILE A 344 11.91 20.79 6.83
C ILE A 344 12.70 19.89 7.79
N VAL A 345 12.23 19.82 9.04
CA VAL A 345 12.76 18.89 10.03
C VAL A 345 12.20 17.51 9.73
N ALA A 346 13.03 16.64 9.13
CA ALA A 346 12.74 15.20 9.12
C ALA A 346 12.66 14.72 10.58
N ASN A 347 11.45 14.47 11.09
CA ASN A 347 11.17 14.29 12.52
C ASN A 347 11.56 12.89 13.04
N HIS A 348 12.69 12.38 12.55
CA HIS A 348 13.36 11.19 13.05
C HIS A 348 14.15 11.55 14.30
N GLN A 349 13.55 11.29 15.46
CA GLN A 349 14.29 11.19 16.71
C GLN A 349 15.38 10.12 16.53
N ALA A 350 16.64 10.55 16.44
CA ALA A 350 17.76 9.62 16.53
C ALA A 350 17.67 8.88 17.87
N PRO A 351 17.94 7.57 17.93
CA PRO A 351 17.94 6.84 19.19
C PRO A 351 18.92 7.51 20.15
N HIS A 352 18.52 7.66 21.42
CA HIS A 352 19.32 8.36 22.45
C HIS A 352 20.78 7.89 22.41
N ASN A 353 21.74 8.83 22.33
CA ASN A 353 23.17 8.55 22.18
C ASN A 353 23.64 7.38 23.07
N GLY A 354 23.96 6.23 22.46
CA GLY A 354 24.39 5.01 23.15
C GLY A 354 23.35 3.89 23.26
N ALA A 355 22.11 4.10 22.81
CA ALA A 355 21.13 3.03 22.62
C ALA A 355 21.30 2.39 21.23
N GLY A 356 21.56 1.08 21.19
CA GLY A 356 21.67 0.32 19.95
C GLY A 356 20.35 0.15 19.20
N VAL A 357 20.44 -0.23 17.91
CA VAL A 357 19.29 -0.50 17.05
C VAL A 357 18.48 -1.71 17.57
N SER A 358 17.15 -1.58 17.66
CA SER A 358 16.29 -2.62 18.22
C SER A 358 16.45 -3.98 17.51
N GLU A 359 16.41 -5.09 18.27
CA GLU A 359 16.76 -6.41 17.74
C GLU A 359 15.88 -6.85 16.56
N MET A 360 14.57 -6.54 16.60
CA MET A 360 13.65 -6.80 15.48
C MET A 360 14.10 -6.11 14.18
N THR A 361 14.63 -4.88 14.29
CA THR A 361 15.16 -4.10 13.16
C THR A 361 16.48 -4.72 12.67
N LEU A 362 17.37 -5.13 13.58
CA LEU A 362 18.60 -5.84 13.22
C LEU A 362 18.30 -7.15 12.46
N TRP A 363 17.35 -7.96 12.93
CA TRP A 363 16.96 -9.18 12.19
C TRP A 363 16.39 -8.88 10.80
N SER A 364 15.57 -7.83 10.64
CA SER A 364 15.11 -7.39 9.32
C SER A 364 16.27 -6.99 8.40
N TYR A 365 17.29 -6.31 8.94
CA TYR A 365 18.50 -5.96 8.19
C TYR A 365 19.33 -7.19 7.81
N VAL A 366 19.53 -8.15 8.73
CA VAL A 366 20.22 -9.42 8.45
C VAL A 366 19.51 -10.19 7.34
N ILE A 367 18.17 -10.28 7.37
CA ILE A 367 17.39 -11.00 6.36
C ILE A 367 17.53 -10.35 4.98
N GLN A 368 17.37 -9.02 4.89
CA GLN A 368 17.49 -8.30 3.62
C GLN A 368 18.93 -8.31 3.04
N LEU A 369 19.95 -8.17 3.90
CA LEU A 369 21.35 -8.21 3.46
C LEU A 369 21.82 -9.62 3.11
N SER A 370 21.36 -10.65 3.82
CA SER A 370 21.70 -12.05 3.50
C SER A 370 21.04 -12.52 2.20
N ALA A 371 19.80 -12.09 1.90
CA ALA A 371 19.19 -12.30 0.59
C ALA A 371 20.00 -11.67 -0.54
N ALA A 372 20.44 -10.41 -0.35
CA ALA A 372 21.28 -9.71 -1.32
C ALA A 372 22.65 -10.38 -1.52
N LEU A 373 23.34 -10.71 -0.43
CA LEU A 373 24.62 -11.42 -0.47
C LEU A 373 24.48 -12.79 -1.13
N ARG A 374 23.39 -13.54 -0.89
CA ARG A 374 23.14 -14.81 -1.57
C ARG A 374 23.01 -14.64 -3.08
N ALA A 375 22.29 -13.61 -3.55
CA ALA A 375 22.17 -13.32 -4.99
C ALA A 375 23.52 -12.94 -5.62
N ILE A 376 24.30 -12.09 -4.95
CA ILE A 376 25.66 -11.68 -5.37
C ILE A 376 26.60 -12.89 -5.43
N HIS A 377 26.66 -13.69 -4.35
CA HIS A 377 27.58 -14.82 -4.22
C HIS A 377 27.26 -15.96 -5.19
N THR A 378 25.97 -16.24 -5.42
CA THR A 378 25.50 -17.22 -6.42
C THR A 378 25.84 -16.78 -7.85
N SER A 379 25.91 -15.46 -8.10
CA SER A 379 26.30 -14.88 -9.39
C SER A 379 27.81 -14.85 -9.63
N GLY A 380 28.62 -15.46 -8.74
CA GLY A 380 30.09 -15.47 -8.85
C GLY A 380 30.74 -14.12 -8.52
N LEU A 381 30.05 -13.27 -7.76
CA LEU A 381 30.52 -11.93 -7.33
C LEU A 381 30.75 -11.89 -5.81
N ALA A 382 31.33 -10.78 -5.34
CA ALA A 382 31.44 -10.40 -3.93
C ALA A 382 31.04 -8.91 -3.80
N ALA A 383 30.34 -8.53 -2.73
CA ALA A 383 29.68 -7.23 -2.64
C ALA A 383 30.66 -6.08 -2.39
N LYS A 384 31.61 -6.27 -1.47
CA LYS A 384 32.74 -5.37 -1.16
C LYS A 384 32.35 -3.96 -0.69
N THR A 385 31.05 -3.68 -0.54
CA THR A 385 30.46 -2.40 -0.07
C THR A 385 29.52 -2.61 1.12
N ILE A 386 29.78 -3.63 1.95
CA ILE A 386 29.00 -3.92 3.17
C ILE A 386 29.48 -3.00 4.32
N ASP A 387 29.07 -1.73 4.27
CA ASP A 387 29.36 -0.75 5.32
C ASP A 387 28.21 0.24 5.56
N LEU A 388 28.30 0.97 6.68
CA LEU A 388 27.27 1.91 7.13
C LEU A 388 26.96 3.03 6.12
N SER A 389 27.93 3.46 5.31
CA SER A 389 27.76 4.52 4.32
C SER A 389 27.21 4.02 2.98
N LYS A 390 27.41 2.74 2.65
CA LYS A 390 27.05 2.15 1.36
C LYS A 390 25.76 1.34 1.36
N ILE A 391 25.26 0.94 2.51
CA ILE A 391 23.91 0.37 2.65
C ILE A 391 22.92 1.51 2.91
N LEU A 392 21.97 1.68 1.99
CA LEU A 392 20.92 2.70 2.04
C LEU A 392 19.61 2.11 2.56
N ILE A 393 18.81 2.96 3.22
CA ILE A 393 17.40 2.74 3.56
C ILE A 393 16.56 3.63 2.64
N HIS A 394 15.61 3.03 1.92
CA HIS A 394 14.62 3.75 1.12
C HIS A 394 13.22 3.60 1.74
N GLY A 395 12.60 4.73 2.08
CA GLY A 395 11.38 4.74 2.89
C GLY A 395 11.64 4.18 4.29
N LYS A 396 10.65 3.46 4.86
CA LYS A 396 10.69 3.05 6.28
C LYS A 396 11.51 1.80 6.58
N GLN A 397 11.67 0.87 5.62
CA GLN A 397 12.24 -0.47 5.92
C GLN A 397 13.08 -1.14 4.81
N LYS A 398 13.12 -0.61 3.58
CA LYS A 398 13.79 -1.31 2.46
C LYS A 398 15.30 -1.02 2.46
N LEU A 399 16.12 -2.05 2.66
CA LEU A 399 17.57 -1.96 2.48
C LEU A 399 18.01 -2.09 1.02
N LEU A 400 19.08 -1.40 0.68
CA LEU A 400 19.70 -1.38 -0.64
C LEU A 400 21.23 -1.31 -0.51
N ILE A 401 21.96 -2.33 -0.96
CA ILE A 401 23.42 -2.26 -1.09
C ILE A 401 23.74 -1.41 -2.33
N SER A 402 24.48 -0.32 -2.15
CA SER A 402 24.87 0.60 -3.23
C SER A 402 26.35 0.47 -3.61
N CYS A 403 26.74 1.12 -4.73
CA CYS A 403 28.11 1.20 -5.24
C CYS A 403 28.77 -0.15 -5.57
N CYS A 404 28.02 -1.24 -5.70
CA CYS A 404 28.54 -2.54 -6.14
C CYS A 404 29.19 -2.43 -7.53
N GLY A 405 30.34 -3.08 -7.73
CA GLY A 405 31.16 -2.92 -8.94
C GLY A 405 32.14 -1.74 -8.93
N VAL A 406 31.97 -0.73 -8.06
CA VAL A 406 33.01 0.30 -7.85
C VAL A 406 34.33 -0.33 -7.35
N PRO A 407 34.34 -1.22 -6.34
CA PRO A 407 35.60 -1.77 -5.82
C PRO A 407 36.33 -2.64 -6.84
N ASP A 408 35.61 -3.37 -7.70
CA ASP A 408 36.20 -4.29 -8.68
C ASP A 408 36.99 -3.59 -9.79
N VAL A 409 36.71 -2.29 -10.00
CA VAL A 409 37.34 -1.47 -11.05
C VAL A 409 38.36 -0.48 -10.47
N VAL A 410 38.11 0.06 -9.27
CA VAL A 410 38.98 1.03 -8.59
C VAL A 410 40.06 0.35 -7.75
N SER A 411 39.75 -0.79 -7.13
CA SER A 411 40.63 -1.56 -6.26
C SER A 411 40.54 -3.05 -6.61
N PRO A 412 40.97 -3.44 -7.84
CA PRO A 412 40.91 -4.82 -8.30
C PRO A 412 41.73 -5.71 -7.35
N ASP A 413 41.05 -6.68 -6.76
CA ASP A 413 41.58 -7.53 -5.70
C ASP A 413 42.20 -8.80 -6.29
N HIS A 414 43.37 -9.19 -5.78
CA HIS A 414 44.09 -10.40 -6.18
C HIS A 414 43.62 -11.65 -5.41
N MET A 415 42.86 -11.50 -4.32
CA MET A 415 42.22 -12.62 -3.65
C MET A 415 41.21 -13.31 -4.56
N SER A 416 41.04 -14.62 -4.39
CA SER A 416 39.97 -15.35 -5.09
C SER A 416 38.60 -14.84 -4.66
N ILE A 417 37.61 -14.85 -5.56
CA ILE A 417 36.20 -14.53 -5.23
C ILE A 417 35.72 -15.28 -3.97
N PRO A 418 36.00 -16.60 -3.79
CA PRO A 418 35.81 -17.31 -2.53
C PRO A 418 36.26 -16.62 -1.23
N GLN A 419 37.36 -15.89 -1.24
CA GLN A 419 37.89 -15.16 -0.07
C GLN A 419 37.20 -13.80 0.07
N GLN A 420 36.96 -13.09 -1.04
CA GLN A 420 36.22 -11.83 -1.06
C GLN A 420 34.79 -12.02 -0.51
N GLN A 421 34.15 -13.15 -0.83
CA GLN A 421 32.84 -13.55 -0.29
C GLN A 421 32.86 -13.81 1.23
N VAL A 422 33.97 -14.27 1.81
CA VAL A 422 34.12 -14.42 3.27
C VAL A 422 34.33 -13.05 3.94
N GLU A 423 35.04 -12.12 3.30
CA GLU A 423 35.15 -10.75 3.82
C GLU A 423 33.82 -9.97 3.74
N ASP A 424 32.90 -10.28 2.82
CA ASP A 424 31.52 -9.77 2.89
C ASP A 424 30.80 -10.22 4.18
N LEU A 425 30.99 -11.48 4.61
CA LEU A 425 30.42 -12.01 5.86
C LEU A 425 31.06 -11.34 7.08
N HIS A 426 32.38 -11.18 7.06
CA HIS A 426 33.10 -10.46 8.12
C HIS A 426 32.65 -8.99 8.19
N ALA A 427 32.44 -8.33 7.04
CA ALA A 427 31.92 -6.98 6.95
C ALA A 427 30.47 -6.88 7.47
N LEU A 428 29.61 -7.85 7.19
CA LEU A 428 28.26 -7.93 7.76
C LEU A 428 28.31 -8.09 9.29
N GLY A 429 29.24 -8.90 9.83
CA GLY A 429 29.48 -9.02 11.26
C GLY A 429 29.91 -7.68 11.89
N ARG A 430 30.86 -6.98 11.26
CA ARG A 430 31.33 -5.64 11.68
C ARG A 430 30.19 -4.61 11.66
N LEU A 431 29.34 -4.64 10.63
CA LEU A 431 28.16 -3.80 10.49
C LEU A 431 27.14 -4.03 11.62
N MET A 432 26.83 -5.30 11.93
CA MET A 432 25.86 -5.64 12.98
C MET A 432 26.36 -5.23 14.37
N VAL A 433 27.65 -5.39 14.68
CA VAL A 433 28.23 -4.88 15.95
C VAL A 433 28.09 -3.37 16.07
N ALA A 434 28.35 -2.62 15.00
CA ALA A 434 28.24 -1.16 15.03
C ALA A 434 26.81 -0.68 15.29
N LEU A 435 25.81 -1.29 14.64
CA LEU A 435 24.39 -1.00 14.83
C LEU A 435 23.88 -1.43 16.21
N ALA A 436 24.27 -2.63 16.67
CA ALA A 436 23.84 -3.17 17.95
C ALA A 436 24.40 -2.42 19.17
N THR A 437 25.55 -1.75 19.02
CA THR A 437 26.17 -0.95 20.10
C THR A 437 25.88 0.54 20.02
N GLY A 438 25.21 1.03 18.97
CA GLY A 438 25.07 2.47 18.72
C GLY A 438 26.41 3.18 18.47
N ASN A 439 27.50 2.44 18.24
CA ASN A 439 28.84 2.96 18.02
C ASN A 439 29.39 2.55 16.64
N ALA A 440 29.53 3.52 15.73
CA ALA A 440 30.06 3.30 14.38
C ALA A 440 31.49 2.69 14.36
N PHE A 441 32.22 2.76 15.47
CA PHE A 441 33.56 2.20 15.66
C PHE A 441 33.60 0.97 16.58
N GLY A 442 32.46 0.46 17.06
CA GLY A 442 32.42 -0.69 17.99
C GLY A 442 33.08 -1.96 17.42
N ALA A 443 33.11 -2.10 16.09
CA ALA A 443 33.76 -3.21 15.40
C ALA A 443 35.29 -3.07 15.21
N ARG A 444 35.94 -2.00 15.69
CA ARG A 444 37.41 -1.90 15.68
C ARG A 444 38.02 -2.92 16.66
N ARG A 445 39.22 -3.43 16.34
CA ARG A 445 39.90 -4.50 17.12
C ARG A 445 40.09 -4.17 18.61
N ASP A 446 40.26 -2.89 18.95
CA ASP A 446 40.41 -2.39 20.32
C ASP A 446 39.09 -2.35 21.11
N LEU A 447 37.96 -2.09 20.43
CA LEU A 447 36.63 -1.99 21.05
C LEU A 447 35.79 -3.27 20.91
N LEU A 448 36.20 -4.22 20.06
CA LEU A 448 35.38 -5.36 19.68
C LEU A 448 34.98 -6.24 20.87
N GLN A 449 35.90 -6.54 21.79
CA GLN A 449 35.57 -7.38 22.95
C GLN A 449 34.55 -6.71 23.88
N GLN A 450 34.68 -5.40 24.13
CA GLN A 450 33.69 -4.63 24.89
C GLN A 450 32.33 -4.61 24.17
N SER A 451 32.35 -4.48 22.86
CA SER A 451 31.15 -4.44 22.01
C SER A 451 30.42 -5.78 21.96
N LEU A 452 31.15 -6.91 21.90
CA LEU A 452 30.57 -8.25 22.00
C LEU A 452 30.01 -8.54 23.40
N ASN A 453 30.65 -8.03 24.46
CA ASN A 453 30.12 -8.11 25.83
C ASN A 453 28.82 -7.29 25.98
N TYR A 454 28.72 -6.11 25.36
CA TYR A 454 27.48 -5.32 25.31
C TYR A 454 26.38 -6.08 24.55
N VAL A 455 26.68 -6.66 23.38
CA VAL A 455 25.74 -7.47 22.62
C VAL A 455 25.21 -8.64 23.45
N GLN A 456 26.08 -9.33 24.21
CA GLN A 456 25.67 -10.40 25.13
C GLN A 456 24.75 -9.93 26.26
N GLY A 457 24.86 -8.69 26.72
CA GLY A 457 24.04 -8.15 27.81
C GLY A 457 22.68 -7.59 27.37
N HIS A 458 22.53 -7.22 26.10
CA HIS A 458 21.37 -6.44 25.60
C HIS A 458 20.58 -7.10 24.47
N TYR A 459 21.07 -8.21 23.88
CA TYR A 459 20.42 -8.91 22.76
C TYR A 459 20.33 -10.41 23.00
N SER A 460 19.50 -11.09 22.22
CA SER A 460 19.32 -12.55 22.29
C SER A 460 20.62 -13.32 22.01
N LEU A 461 20.67 -14.55 22.54
CA LEU A 461 21.76 -15.49 22.27
C LEU A 461 21.91 -15.77 20.77
N ASP A 462 20.80 -15.78 20.01
CA ASP A 462 20.84 -15.92 18.55
C ASP A 462 21.57 -14.77 17.85
N MET A 463 21.33 -13.52 18.27
CA MET A 463 21.99 -12.35 17.71
C MET A 463 23.50 -12.38 18.02
N LYS A 464 23.86 -12.73 19.26
CA LYS A 464 25.26 -12.97 19.66
C LYS A 464 25.89 -14.09 18.81
N ASN A 465 25.18 -15.20 18.61
CA ASN A 465 25.69 -16.36 17.87
C ASN A 465 25.89 -16.04 16.38
N LEU A 466 24.96 -15.32 15.75
CA LEU A 466 25.10 -14.83 14.38
C LEU A 466 26.33 -13.93 14.25
N ILE A 467 26.48 -12.93 15.12
CA ILE A 467 27.60 -11.99 15.08
C ILE A 467 28.94 -12.72 15.28
N ASN A 468 28.99 -13.68 16.21
CA ASN A 468 30.17 -14.50 16.43
C ASN A 468 30.51 -15.41 15.25
N TYR A 469 29.50 -16.05 14.62
CA TYR A 469 29.70 -16.84 13.41
C TYR A 469 30.20 -15.98 12.24
N LEU A 470 29.62 -14.79 12.06
CA LEU A 470 30.05 -13.86 11.00
C LEU A 470 31.49 -13.41 11.23
N LEU A 471 31.88 -12.99 12.44
CA LEU A 471 33.21 -12.42 12.70
C LEU A 471 34.36 -13.43 12.84
N ASN A 472 34.17 -14.55 13.52
CA ASN A 472 35.29 -15.42 13.90
C ASN A 472 35.55 -16.48 12.80
N PRO A 473 36.77 -16.61 12.25
CA PRO A 473 37.05 -17.62 11.23
C PRO A 473 36.97 -19.03 11.82
N THR A 474 36.37 -19.96 11.08
CA THR A 474 36.26 -21.37 11.48
C THR A 474 37.39 -22.17 10.82
N PRO A 475 38.35 -22.74 11.58
CA PRO A 475 39.48 -23.47 10.99
C PRO A 475 39.01 -24.63 10.10
N GLY A 476 39.54 -24.70 8.88
CA GLY A 476 39.21 -25.74 7.89
C GLY A 476 37.83 -25.62 7.21
N VAL A 477 36.93 -24.73 7.68
CA VAL A 477 35.57 -24.58 7.13
C VAL A 477 35.43 -23.24 6.42
N ARG A 478 35.21 -23.28 5.10
CA ARG A 478 34.84 -22.09 4.32
C ARG A 478 33.36 -21.77 4.55
N LYS A 479 33.11 -20.63 5.21
CA LYS A 479 31.77 -20.06 5.43
C LYS A 479 31.04 -19.76 4.11
N SER A 480 29.72 -19.89 4.13
CA SER A 480 28.79 -19.37 3.11
C SER A 480 27.66 -18.56 3.75
N ILE A 481 27.06 -17.65 2.99
CA ILE A 481 25.86 -16.92 3.43
C ILE A 481 24.64 -17.84 3.64
N ASN A 482 24.66 -19.05 3.08
CA ASN A 482 23.63 -20.06 3.33
C ASN A 482 23.75 -20.70 4.73
N ASP A 483 24.92 -20.63 5.38
CA ASP A 483 25.17 -21.31 6.66
C ASP A 483 24.42 -20.65 7.83
N ILE A 484 24.03 -19.37 7.69
CA ILE A 484 23.23 -18.66 8.69
C ILE A 484 21.73 -18.92 8.56
N MET A 485 21.27 -19.64 7.52
CA MET A 485 19.84 -19.91 7.31
C MET A 485 19.15 -20.57 8.53
N PRO A 486 19.76 -21.51 9.29
CA PRO A 486 19.15 -22.05 10.51
C PRO A 486 18.91 -21.00 11.60
N MET A 487 19.73 -19.94 11.67
CA MET A 487 19.59 -18.87 12.67
C MET A 487 18.48 -17.87 12.32
N ILE A 488 18.17 -17.70 11.02
CA ILE A 488 17.19 -16.72 10.53
C ILE A 488 15.91 -17.34 9.94
N GLY A 489 15.85 -18.66 9.76
CA GLY A 489 14.75 -19.36 9.09
C GLY A 489 13.37 -19.04 9.65
N ALA A 490 13.18 -19.17 10.97
CA ALA A 490 11.92 -18.81 11.63
C ALA A 490 11.59 -17.30 11.55
N ARG A 491 12.60 -16.44 11.40
CA ARG A 491 12.45 -14.98 11.35
C ARG A 491 12.03 -14.48 9.96
N PHE A 492 12.19 -15.29 8.92
CA PHE A 492 11.62 -15.00 7.59
C PHE A 492 10.10 -14.89 7.63
N TYR A 493 9.38 -15.65 8.47
CA TYR A 493 7.92 -15.56 8.56
C TYR A 493 7.46 -14.14 8.93
N SER A 494 8.05 -13.53 9.96
CA SER A 494 7.74 -12.14 10.36
C SER A 494 8.14 -11.10 9.31
N GLN A 495 9.21 -11.36 8.54
CA GLN A 495 9.60 -10.48 7.43
C GLN A 495 8.61 -10.58 6.25
N VAL A 496 8.16 -11.78 5.89
CA VAL A 496 7.15 -12.02 4.85
C VAL A 496 5.81 -11.42 5.27
N GLU A 497 5.38 -11.64 6.50
CA GLU A 497 4.16 -11.04 7.07
C GLU A 497 4.22 -9.51 7.01
N SER A 498 5.32 -8.89 7.42
CA SER A 498 5.50 -7.43 7.34
C SER A 498 5.46 -6.90 5.89
N HIS A 499 5.94 -7.69 4.91
CA HIS A 499 5.82 -7.33 3.49
C HIS A 499 4.41 -7.51 2.95
N GLN A 500 3.67 -8.54 3.37
CA GLN A 500 2.26 -8.75 3.01
C GLN A 500 1.39 -7.62 3.58
N GLN A 501 1.43 -7.37 4.89
CA GLN A 501 0.71 -6.28 5.55
C GLN A 501 0.98 -4.90 4.90
N ARG A 502 2.23 -4.65 4.44
CA ARG A 502 2.57 -3.43 3.69
C ARG A 502 2.03 -3.42 2.26
N THR A 503 1.87 -4.58 1.62
CA THR A 503 1.28 -4.71 0.28
C THR A 503 -0.22 -4.45 0.35
N ASP A 504 -0.94 -5.13 1.25
CA ASP A 504 -2.37 -4.93 1.52
C ASP A 504 -2.68 -3.45 1.82
N TYR A 505 -1.82 -2.80 2.63
CA TYR A 505 -1.94 -1.37 2.93
C TYR A 505 -1.76 -0.48 1.70
N LEU A 506 -0.77 -0.76 0.84
CA LEU A 506 -0.54 0.05 -0.36
C LEU A 506 -1.63 -0.20 -1.43
N GLU A 507 -2.16 -1.40 -1.53
CA GLU A 507 -3.32 -1.73 -2.38
C GLU A 507 -4.60 -1.02 -1.89
N ALA A 508 -4.79 -0.93 -0.57
CA ALA A 508 -5.90 -0.19 0.03
C ALA A 508 -5.83 1.32 -0.26
N GLU A 509 -4.64 1.92 -0.21
CA GLU A 509 -4.45 3.33 -0.55
C GLU A 509 -4.55 3.57 -2.07
N LEU A 510 -4.05 2.65 -2.91
CA LEU A 510 -4.21 2.69 -4.37
C LEU A 510 -5.69 2.57 -4.79
N SER A 511 -6.47 1.75 -4.10
CA SER A 511 -7.91 1.57 -4.36
C SER A 511 -8.70 2.87 -4.18
N LYS A 512 -8.31 3.72 -3.22
CA LYS A 512 -8.88 5.06 -3.06
C LYS A 512 -8.57 5.96 -4.25
N GLU A 513 -7.31 6.00 -4.68
CA GLU A 513 -6.88 6.87 -5.77
C GLU A 513 -7.42 6.42 -7.14
N LEU A 514 -7.68 5.11 -7.30
CA LEU A 514 -8.45 4.58 -8.44
C LEU A 514 -9.88 5.14 -8.46
N GLU A 515 -10.56 5.16 -7.31
CA GLU A 515 -11.91 5.74 -7.19
C GLU A 515 -11.89 7.26 -7.39
N ASN A 516 -10.97 7.98 -6.75
CA ASN A 516 -10.77 9.42 -6.96
C ASN A 516 -10.54 9.74 -8.46
N GLY A 517 -9.81 8.89 -9.17
CA GLY A 517 -9.63 8.96 -10.62
C GLY A 517 -10.92 8.69 -11.43
N ARG A 518 -11.84 7.83 -10.96
CA ARG A 518 -13.18 7.65 -11.57
C ARG A 518 -14.05 8.88 -11.36
N LEU A 519 -14.17 9.35 -10.12
CA LEU A 519 -14.99 10.51 -9.77
C LEU A 519 -14.51 11.77 -10.48
N PHE A 520 -13.20 11.95 -10.64
CA PHE A 520 -12.63 13.02 -11.48
C PHE A 520 -13.11 12.94 -12.94
N ARG A 521 -13.16 11.74 -13.54
CA ARG A 521 -13.69 11.56 -14.91
C ARG A 521 -15.19 11.84 -15.00
N VAL A 522 -15.98 11.50 -13.98
CA VAL A 522 -17.42 11.84 -13.90
C VAL A 522 -17.61 13.35 -13.83
N LEU A 523 -16.86 14.04 -12.95
CA LEU A 523 -16.86 15.49 -12.84
C LEU A 523 -16.49 16.16 -14.17
N CYS A 524 -15.46 15.66 -14.87
CA CYS A 524 -15.09 16.15 -16.19
C CYS A 524 -16.20 15.97 -17.22
N LYS A 525 -16.86 14.79 -17.29
CA LYS A 525 -18.01 14.57 -18.18
C LYS A 525 -19.14 15.58 -17.88
N MET A 526 -19.55 15.67 -16.61
CA MET A 526 -20.63 16.55 -16.17
C MET A 526 -20.36 18.02 -16.52
N ASN A 527 -19.15 18.52 -16.20
CA ASN A 527 -18.74 19.90 -16.49
C ASN A 527 -18.45 20.15 -17.99
N THR A 528 -18.35 19.12 -18.83
CA THR A 528 -18.28 19.27 -20.30
C THR A 528 -19.68 19.44 -20.91
N ILE A 529 -20.72 18.90 -20.26
CA ILE A 529 -22.12 18.94 -20.70
C ILE A 529 -22.82 20.22 -20.25
N LEU A 530 -22.62 20.65 -19.00
CA LEU A 530 -23.38 21.73 -18.37
C LEU A 530 -22.87 23.15 -18.72
N GLU A 531 -23.78 24.12 -18.64
CA GLU A 531 -23.54 25.57 -18.79
C GLU A 531 -22.80 25.94 -20.09
N ARG A 532 -23.12 25.24 -21.19
CA ARG A 532 -22.66 25.62 -22.55
C ARG A 532 -23.56 26.72 -23.10
N ASN A 533 -22.95 27.81 -23.60
CA ASN A 533 -23.67 28.94 -24.20
C ASN A 533 -24.51 28.57 -25.43
N GLU A 534 -23.97 27.69 -26.28
CA GLU A 534 -24.63 27.17 -27.47
C GLU A 534 -24.05 25.80 -27.82
N HIS A 535 -24.89 24.90 -28.36
CA HIS A 535 -24.40 23.71 -29.05
C HIS A 535 -25.35 23.31 -30.18
N ASN A 536 -24.82 23.15 -31.40
CA ASN A 536 -25.59 22.73 -32.58
C ASN A 536 -26.89 23.53 -32.84
N ARG A 537 -26.85 24.85 -32.60
CA ARG A 537 -27.99 25.80 -32.67
C ARG A 537 -29.07 25.66 -31.58
N ASP A 538 -28.82 24.90 -30.51
CA ASP A 538 -29.59 25.01 -29.27
C ASP A 538 -28.92 26.05 -28.34
N GLU A 539 -29.59 27.20 -28.18
CA GLU A 539 -29.22 28.27 -27.23
C GLU A 539 -29.57 27.88 -25.77
N ASN A 540 -30.43 26.89 -25.58
CA ASN A 540 -30.91 26.42 -24.27
C ASN A 540 -30.39 25.00 -23.94
N TRP A 541 -29.23 24.61 -24.51
CA TRP A 541 -28.63 23.27 -24.39
C TRP A 541 -28.62 22.69 -22.96
N SER A 542 -28.44 23.54 -21.94
CA SER A 542 -28.34 23.14 -20.53
C SER A 542 -29.71 23.04 -19.81
N GLU A 543 -30.76 23.60 -20.41
CA GLU A 543 -32.10 23.73 -19.82
C GLU A 543 -33.11 22.70 -20.37
N THR A 544 -32.70 21.85 -21.31
CA THR A 544 -33.59 20.89 -21.99
C THR A 544 -33.34 19.44 -21.55
N GLY A 545 -34.43 18.69 -21.33
CA GLY A 545 -34.46 17.22 -21.15
C GLY A 545 -33.37 16.64 -20.23
N ASP A 546 -32.60 15.68 -20.76
CA ASP A 546 -31.49 15.02 -20.07
C ASP A 546 -30.47 15.98 -19.45
N ARG A 547 -30.20 17.13 -20.11
CA ARG A 547 -29.22 18.12 -19.64
C ARG A 547 -29.73 18.85 -18.41
N PHE A 548 -31.01 19.21 -18.39
CA PHE A 548 -31.66 19.80 -17.22
C PHE A 548 -31.63 18.86 -16.01
N MET A 549 -31.87 17.56 -16.20
CA MET A 549 -31.76 16.58 -15.10
C MET A 549 -30.34 16.50 -14.53
N ILE A 550 -29.30 16.61 -15.37
CA ILE A 550 -27.90 16.68 -14.92
C ILE A 550 -27.61 18.02 -14.21
N LYS A 551 -28.22 19.13 -14.66
CA LYS A 551 -28.10 20.47 -14.05
C LYS A 551 -28.67 20.48 -12.63
N LEU A 552 -29.86 19.90 -12.44
CA LEU A 552 -30.46 19.74 -11.11
C LEU A 552 -29.65 18.77 -10.24
N PHE A 553 -29.09 17.69 -10.81
CA PHE A 553 -28.22 16.78 -10.06
C PHE A 553 -26.95 17.46 -9.55
N ARG A 554 -26.30 18.31 -10.37
CA ARG A 554 -25.18 19.13 -9.90
C ARG A 554 -25.61 19.99 -8.70
N ASP A 555 -26.75 20.67 -8.79
CA ASP A 555 -27.20 21.54 -7.72
C ASP A 555 -27.52 20.74 -6.43
N TYR A 556 -28.10 19.54 -6.56
CA TYR A 556 -28.30 18.58 -5.45
C TYR A 556 -27.00 18.07 -4.81
N VAL A 557 -25.89 17.97 -5.56
CA VAL A 557 -24.60 17.50 -5.04
C VAL A 557 -23.72 18.62 -4.49
N PHE A 558 -23.68 19.78 -5.15
CA PHE A 558 -22.68 20.84 -4.90
C PHE A 558 -23.27 22.14 -4.34
N HIS A 559 -24.58 22.37 -4.45
CA HIS A 559 -25.24 23.62 -4.04
C HIS A 559 -26.25 23.41 -2.89
N GLN A 560 -26.02 22.40 -2.05
CA GLN A 560 -26.85 22.17 -0.86
C GLN A 560 -26.73 23.32 0.15
N VAL A 561 -27.81 23.55 0.90
CA VAL A 561 -27.91 24.56 1.96
C VAL A 561 -28.51 23.94 3.22
N MET A 562 -28.10 24.45 4.38
CA MET A 562 -28.70 24.13 5.68
C MET A 562 -30.02 24.88 5.87
N GLU A 563 -30.83 24.49 6.86
CA GLU A 563 -32.11 25.13 7.23
C GLU A 563 -32.01 26.66 7.47
N ASN A 564 -30.82 27.18 7.75
CA ASN A 564 -30.52 28.61 7.94
C ASN A 564 -30.00 29.33 6.67
N GLY A 565 -30.14 28.72 5.49
CA GLY A 565 -29.74 29.27 4.19
C GLY A 565 -28.24 29.31 3.91
N LYS A 566 -27.38 28.86 4.83
CA LYS A 566 -25.92 28.80 4.60
C LYS A 566 -25.55 27.57 3.76
N PRO A 567 -24.56 27.65 2.86
CA PRO A 567 -24.06 26.51 2.11
C PRO A 567 -23.65 25.33 3.02
N TRP A 568 -24.00 24.12 2.59
CA TRP A 568 -23.58 22.88 3.23
C TRP A 568 -22.51 22.20 2.38
N LEU A 569 -21.32 22.04 2.95
CA LEU A 569 -20.15 21.51 2.26
C LEU A 569 -19.70 20.21 2.94
N ASP A 570 -20.18 19.08 2.43
CA ASP A 570 -19.73 17.75 2.88
C ASP A 570 -19.17 16.91 1.73
N MET A 571 -17.90 16.52 1.88
CA MET A 571 -17.23 15.63 0.95
C MET A 571 -17.78 14.19 1.00
N ALA A 572 -18.33 13.75 2.13
CA ALA A 572 -18.90 12.40 2.21
C ALA A 572 -20.14 12.26 1.33
N HIS A 573 -21.07 13.23 1.38
CA HIS A 573 -22.19 13.36 0.44
C HIS A 573 -21.75 13.43 -1.02
N ILE A 574 -20.78 14.31 -1.36
CA ILE A 574 -20.30 14.49 -2.74
C ILE A 574 -19.74 13.18 -3.30
N VAL A 575 -18.82 12.54 -2.57
CA VAL A 575 -18.20 11.26 -2.98
C VAL A 575 -19.25 10.16 -3.06
N GLN A 576 -20.20 10.09 -2.11
CA GLN A 576 -21.26 9.09 -2.15
C GLN A 576 -22.17 9.27 -3.37
N CYS A 577 -22.60 10.50 -3.68
CA CYS A 577 -23.46 10.77 -4.83
C CYS A 577 -22.77 10.49 -6.16
N LEU A 578 -21.49 10.85 -6.30
CA LEU A 578 -20.71 10.56 -7.50
C LEU A 578 -20.44 9.05 -7.66
N ASN A 579 -20.16 8.32 -6.57
CA ASN A 579 -20.03 6.85 -6.58
C ASN A 579 -21.34 6.18 -7.04
N LYS A 580 -22.49 6.63 -6.52
CA LYS A 580 -23.82 6.12 -6.89
C LYS A 580 -24.15 6.41 -8.36
N LEU A 581 -23.77 7.58 -8.87
CA LEU A 581 -23.92 7.95 -10.29
C LEU A 581 -23.03 7.10 -11.21
N ASP A 582 -21.75 6.92 -10.90
CA ASP A 582 -20.85 6.13 -11.76
C ASP A 582 -21.19 4.62 -11.73
N ALA A 583 -21.69 4.13 -10.59
CA ALA A 583 -22.31 2.81 -10.51
C ALA A 583 -23.57 2.73 -11.40
N GLY A 584 -24.47 3.70 -11.27
CA GLY A 584 -25.78 3.72 -11.91
C GLY A 584 -26.85 2.95 -11.13
N ILE A 585 -26.86 3.06 -9.80
CA ILE A 585 -27.77 2.27 -8.95
C ILE A 585 -29.24 2.68 -9.10
N SER A 586 -30.14 1.78 -8.73
CA SER A 586 -31.61 1.98 -8.76
C SER A 586 -32.17 2.81 -7.61
N GLU A 587 -31.32 3.33 -6.71
CA GLU A 587 -31.72 4.29 -5.68
C GLU A 587 -32.26 5.57 -6.34
N LYS A 588 -33.38 6.08 -5.83
CA LYS A 588 -34.01 7.31 -6.32
C LYS A 588 -33.73 8.48 -5.39
N ILE A 589 -33.49 9.64 -5.98
CA ILE A 589 -33.32 10.92 -5.30
C ILE A 589 -34.35 11.93 -5.81
N GLU A 590 -34.60 12.94 -4.98
CA GLU A 590 -35.47 14.07 -5.27
C GLU A 590 -34.62 15.26 -5.73
N LEU A 591 -34.89 15.74 -6.94
CA LEU A 591 -34.23 16.90 -7.55
C LEU A 591 -35.25 18.03 -7.65
N VAL A 592 -34.90 19.22 -7.17
CA VAL A 592 -35.78 20.40 -7.13
C VAL A 592 -35.14 21.55 -7.89
N SER A 593 -35.92 22.27 -8.69
CA SER A 593 -35.48 23.48 -9.40
C SER A 593 -35.26 24.67 -8.45
N ARG A 594 -34.50 25.67 -8.91
CA ARG A 594 -34.09 26.83 -8.09
C ARG A 594 -35.25 27.75 -7.68
N ASP A 595 -36.32 27.74 -8.47
CA ASP A 595 -37.61 28.38 -8.20
C ASP A 595 -38.50 27.59 -7.20
N GLY A 596 -38.20 26.30 -6.97
CA GLY A 596 -39.01 25.39 -6.15
C GLY A 596 -40.26 24.84 -6.82
N GLU A 597 -40.53 25.17 -8.09
CA GLU A 597 -41.77 24.81 -8.79
C GLU A 597 -41.71 23.40 -9.42
N ASN A 598 -40.53 22.90 -9.79
CA ASN A 598 -40.35 21.61 -10.45
C ASN A 598 -39.62 20.63 -9.52
N LEU A 599 -40.28 19.49 -9.27
CA LEU A 599 -39.76 18.39 -8.44
C LEU A 599 -39.70 17.12 -9.30
N ILE A 600 -38.51 16.54 -9.46
CA ILE A 600 -38.24 15.36 -10.27
C ILE A 600 -37.67 14.25 -9.39
N ILE A 601 -38.33 13.09 -9.36
CA ILE A 601 -37.83 11.89 -8.66
C ILE A 601 -37.21 10.93 -9.68
N VAL A 602 -35.89 10.75 -9.62
CA VAL A 602 -35.09 10.07 -10.66
C VAL A 602 -34.07 9.12 -10.02
N SER A 603 -33.70 8.01 -10.68
CA SER A 603 -32.65 7.13 -10.16
C SER A 603 -31.25 7.54 -10.63
N TYR A 604 -30.21 7.13 -9.88
CA TYR A 604 -28.82 7.31 -10.34
C TYR A 604 -28.54 6.56 -11.66
N GLY A 605 -29.20 5.43 -11.90
CA GLY A 605 -29.16 4.72 -13.19
C GLY A 605 -29.76 5.51 -14.35
N ASP A 606 -30.83 6.29 -14.09
CA ASP A 606 -31.41 7.19 -15.10
C ASP A 606 -30.47 8.36 -15.36
N LEU A 607 -29.97 9.03 -14.31
CA LEU A 607 -29.01 10.13 -14.42
C LEU A 607 -27.72 9.73 -15.13
N LYS A 608 -27.22 8.50 -14.91
CA LYS A 608 -26.09 7.95 -15.65
C LYS A 608 -26.38 7.84 -17.14
N ARG A 609 -27.57 7.35 -17.53
CA ARG A 609 -28.00 7.29 -18.94
C ARG A 609 -28.13 8.68 -19.56
N CYS A 610 -28.68 9.66 -18.84
CA CYS A 610 -28.76 11.06 -19.28
C CYS A 610 -27.36 11.64 -19.53
N MET A 611 -26.42 11.42 -18.60
CA MET A 611 -25.03 11.89 -18.70
C MET A 611 -24.28 11.22 -19.86
N GLU A 612 -24.36 9.89 -19.98
CA GLU A 612 -23.66 9.17 -21.04
C GLU A 612 -24.21 9.48 -22.44
N THR A 613 -25.52 9.69 -22.57
CA THR A 613 -26.15 10.10 -23.84
C THR A 613 -25.75 11.53 -24.20
N SER A 614 -25.89 12.48 -23.28
CA SER A 614 -25.52 13.89 -23.50
C SER A 614 -24.02 14.09 -23.75
N PHE A 615 -23.15 13.26 -23.16
CA PHE A 615 -21.72 13.25 -23.49
C PHE A 615 -21.45 12.66 -24.89
N ARG A 616 -22.18 11.61 -25.28
CA ARG A 616 -22.04 10.97 -26.61
C ARG A 616 -22.46 11.91 -27.73
N ASP A 617 -23.51 12.72 -27.54
CA ASP A 617 -23.95 13.74 -28.51
C ASP A 617 -22.84 14.77 -28.80
N LEU A 618 -22.15 15.23 -27.75
CA LEU A 618 -20.98 16.13 -27.88
C LEU A 618 -19.80 15.44 -28.58
N CYS A 619 -19.52 14.17 -28.30
CA CYS A 619 -18.47 13.42 -28.99
C CYS A 619 -18.78 13.18 -30.48
N GLY A 620 -20.02 12.76 -30.80
CA GLY A 620 -20.46 12.48 -32.18
C GLY A 620 -20.41 13.72 -33.08
N SER A 621 -20.70 14.89 -32.51
CA SER A 621 -20.62 16.18 -33.20
C SER A 621 -19.25 16.44 -33.87
N ASN A 622 -18.15 15.93 -33.30
CA ASN A 622 -16.79 16.13 -33.83
C ASN A 622 -16.38 15.12 -34.93
N VAL A 623 -17.11 14.01 -35.10
CA VAL A 623 -16.77 13.00 -36.13
C VAL A 623 -17.21 13.47 -37.51
N ALA A 624 -18.32 14.20 -37.60
CA ALA A 624 -18.90 14.71 -38.86
C ALA A 624 -18.09 15.86 -39.52
N GLN A 625 -17.03 16.38 -38.88
CA GLN A 625 -16.18 17.46 -39.40
C GLN A 625 -14.75 17.01 -39.78
N ARG A 626 -14.53 15.70 -39.96
CA ARG A 626 -13.26 15.14 -40.47
C ARG A 626 -13.44 14.42 -41.81
N HIS A 627 -13.87 15.18 -42.82
CA HIS A 627 -13.86 14.80 -44.24
C HIS A 627 -13.44 16.00 -45.09
#